data_AF-A0AA49EVX6-F1
#
_entry.id   AF-A0AA49EVX6-F1
#
_cell.length_a   1.000
_cell.length_b   1.000
_cell.length_c   1.000
_cell.angle_alpha   90.00
_cell.angle_beta   90.00
_cell.angle_gamma   90.00
#
_symmetry.space_group_name_H-M   'P 1'
#
loop_
_entity.id
_entity.type
_entity.pdbx_description
1 polymer ?
#
loop_
_entity_poly.entity_id
_entity_poly.type
_entity_poly.pdbx_seq_one_letter_code
_entity_poly.pdbx_strand_id
1 'polypeptide(L)'
;MKTQVESETNLKVGGYIINPTTKIPRDILIAFETATKELIGASYKPLILVGRQLVHGTNCKFIALKTIMNRSQLKSLVEIVIHVPLPTEKEKPVVMSDSIKELMTEYEDIDGGWSIVGSTCSYPQRVASALPLFARAGYTPLICAAQQIVAGMNFMIYCSNVDILNPNKRGLVSITIYQNLKEELFINRIENLL
;
A
#
# COMPACT_ATOMS: atom_id res chain seq x y z
N MET A 1 5.88 20.02 -42.95
CA MET A 1 5.26 20.61 -41.73
C MET A 1 5.34 19.56 -40.64
N LYS A 2 6.23 19.73 -39.66
CA LYS A 2 6.35 18.84 -38.49
C LYS A 2 5.35 19.34 -37.44
N THR A 3 4.58 18.43 -36.84
CA THR A 3 3.86 18.73 -35.61
C THR A 3 4.21 17.63 -34.61
N GLN A 4 5.18 17.93 -33.75
CA GLN A 4 5.34 17.29 -32.46
C GLN A 4 4.08 17.61 -31.64
N VAL A 5 3.48 16.60 -31.01
CA VAL A 5 2.59 16.81 -29.88
C VAL A 5 3.34 16.26 -28.67
N GLU A 6 4.10 17.15 -28.05
CA GLU A 6 4.58 16.98 -26.68
C GLU A 6 3.36 17.04 -25.76
N SER A 7 2.98 15.91 -25.17
CA SER A 7 2.20 15.92 -23.93
C SER A 7 3.17 15.73 -22.77
N GLU A 8 3.97 16.77 -22.52
CA GLU A 8 4.70 16.86 -21.26
C GLU A 8 3.67 17.06 -20.15
N THR A 9 3.37 15.96 -19.45
CA THR A 9 2.74 16.04 -18.15
C THR A 9 3.61 16.94 -17.28
N ASN A 10 3.02 18.01 -16.75
CA ASN A 10 3.60 18.90 -15.76
C ASN A 10 3.94 18.08 -14.48
N LEU A 11 5.01 17.31 -14.56
CA LEU A 11 5.68 16.65 -13.46
C LEU A 11 6.37 17.76 -12.66
N LYS A 12 5.79 18.14 -11.53
CA LYS A 12 6.56 18.85 -10.51
C LYS A 12 7.84 18.05 -10.26
N VAL A 13 8.97 18.57 -10.72
CA VAL A 13 10.30 18.01 -10.49
C VAL A 13 10.43 17.81 -8.97
N GLY A 14 10.58 16.55 -8.54
CA GLY A 14 10.69 16.16 -7.14
C GLY A 14 9.44 15.59 -6.46
N GLY A 15 8.27 15.52 -7.11
CA GLY A 15 7.07 14.88 -6.54
C GLY A 15 7.02 13.36 -6.76
N TYR A 16 6.28 12.62 -5.92
CA TYR A 16 5.93 11.22 -6.22
C TYR A 16 4.84 11.16 -7.29
N ILE A 17 5.05 10.33 -8.29
CA ILE A 17 4.00 9.83 -9.18
C ILE A 17 3.31 8.68 -8.45
N ILE A 18 2.13 8.95 -7.90
CA ILE A 18 1.33 7.96 -7.18
C ILE A 18 0.57 7.10 -8.20
N ASN A 19 0.79 5.78 -8.15
CA ASN A 19 0.08 4.79 -8.95
C ASN A 19 0.08 3.43 -8.22
N PRO A 20 -0.77 3.27 -7.20
CA PRO A 20 -0.70 2.11 -6.33
C PRO A 20 -1.05 0.81 -7.06
N THR A 21 -0.21 -0.21 -6.91
CA THR A 21 -0.39 -1.52 -7.56
C THR A 21 0.17 -2.66 -6.73
N THR A 22 -0.50 -3.81 -6.77
CA THR A 22 -0.03 -5.08 -6.20
C THR A 22 0.82 -5.87 -7.20
N LYS A 23 0.81 -5.48 -8.49
CA LYS A 23 1.67 -6.05 -9.54
C LYS A 23 3.02 -5.33 -9.54
N ILE A 24 3.84 -5.64 -8.54
CA ILE A 24 5.16 -5.01 -8.37
C ILE A 24 6.13 -5.59 -9.42
N PRO A 25 6.81 -4.75 -10.22
CA PRO A 25 7.80 -5.23 -11.18
C PRO A 25 8.96 -5.99 -10.52
N ARG A 26 9.50 -6.99 -11.23
CA ARG A 26 10.49 -7.92 -10.68
C ARG A 26 11.79 -7.23 -10.25
N ASP A 27 12.29 -6.31 -11.05
CA ASP A 27 13.46 -5.48 -10.74
C ASP A 27 13.27 -4.69 -9.45
N ILE A 28 12.07 -4.12 -9.25
CA ILE A 28 11.71 -3.37 -8.05
C ILE A 28 11.54 -4.29 -6.84
N LEU A 29 11.01 -5.50 -7.01
CA LEU A 29 10.97 -6.52 -5.95
C LEU A 29 12.38 -6.92 -5.50
N ILE A 30 13.29 -7.18 -6.44
CA ILE A 30 14.69 -7.51 -6.14
C ILE A 30 15.36 -6.34 -5.40
N ALA A 31 15.09 -5.10 -5.81
CA ALA A 31 15.63 -3.93 -5.13
C ALA A 31 15.10 -3.81 -3.70
N PHE A 32 13.80 -4.06 -3.49
CA PHE A 32 13.19 -4.10 -2.16
C PHE A 32 13.83 -5.19 -1.28
N GLU A 33 13.94 -6.41 -1.78
CA GLU A 33 14.56 -7.54 -1.07
C GLU A 33 16.02 -7.24 -0.73
N THR A 34 16.79 -6.68 -1.66
CA THR A 34 18.18 -6.30 -1.44
C THR A 34 18.32 -5.26 -0.34
N ALA A 35 17.48 -4.21 -0.38
CA ALA A 35 17.53 -3.12 0.58
C ALA A 35 17.06 -3.54 1.98
N THR A 36 16.01 -4.37 2.06
CA THR A 36 15.42 -4.77 3.34
C THR A 36 16.15 -5.92 4.02
N LYS A 37 16.96 -6.70 3.28
CA LYS A 37 17.79 -7.78 3.84
C LYS A 37 18.79 -7.31 4.90
N GLU A 38 19.25 -6.07 4.78
CA GLU A 38 20.20 -5.46 5.73
C GLU A 38 19.51 -4.97 7.02
N LEU A 39 18.17 -4.96 7.08
CA LEU A 39 17.43 -4.55 8.26
C LEU A 39 17.37 -5.68 9.29
N ILE A 40 18.05 -5.50 10.42
CA ILE A 40 18.08 -6.47 11.52
C ILE A 40 16.81 -6.35 12.38
N GLY A 41 16.28 -7.48 12.83
CA GLY A 41 15.20 -7.56 13.83
C GLY A 41 13.78 -7.64 13.28
N ALA A 42 13.56 -7.43 11.98
CA ALA A 42 12.28 -7.65 11.33
C ALA A 42 12.44 -8.14 9.89
N SER A 43 11.48 -8.91 9.40
CA SER A 43 11.33 -9.22 7.98
C SER A 43 10.29 -8.31 7.34
N TYR A 44 10.46 -8.04 6.04
CA TYR A 44 9.60 -7.13 5.29
C TYR A 44 9.12 -7.81 4.01
N LYS A 45 7.81 -7.73 3.74
CA LYS A 45 7.19 -8.22 2.52
C LYS A 45 6.46 -7.07 1.81
N PRO A 46 6.84 -6.71 0.58
CA PRO A 46 6.15 -5.65 -0.14
C PRO A 46 4.74 -6.12 -0.55
N LEU A 47 3.73 -5.29 -0.28
CA LEU A 47 2.32 -5.58 -0.60
C LEU A 47 1.82 -4.71 -1.75
N ILE A 48 2.16 -3.41 -1.72
CA ILE A 48 1.74 -2.43 -2.73
C ILE A 48 2.95 -1.56 -3.08
N LEU A 49 3.26 -1.44 -4.36
CA LEU A 49 4.09 -0.33 -4.86
C LEU A 49 3.17 0.87 -5.01
N VAL A 50 3.35 1.88 -4.16
CA VAL A 50 2.48 3.06 -4.10
C VAL A 50 2.78 4.03 -5.23
N GLY A 51 4.07 4.28 -5.49
CA GLY A 51 4.49 5.30 -6.41
C GLY A 51 5.99 5.42 -6.50
N ARG A 52 6.43 6.29 -7.41
CA ARG A 52 7.85 6.51 -7.70
C ARG A 52 8.16 7.99 -7.77
N GLN A 53 9.35 8.37 -7.34
CA GLN A 53 9.88 9.72 -7.44
C GLN A 53 11.23 9.64 -8.14
N LEU A 54 11.36 10.37 -9.26
CA LEU A 54 12.60 10.48 -10.00
C LEU A 54 13.55 11.41 -9.26
N VAL A 55 14.76 10.93 -8.98
CA VAL A 55 15.84 11.65 -8.29
C VAL A 55 17.17 11.32 -9.01
N HIS A 56 18.32 11.38 -8.34
CA HIS A 56 19.53 10.71 -8.83
C HIS A 56 19.38 9.19 -8.65
N GLY A 57 18.63 8.55 -9.54
CA GLY A 57 18.06 7.21 -9.33
C GLY A 57 16.54 7.29 -9.21
N THR A 58 15.93 6.41 -8.44
CA THR A 58 14.48 6.39 -8.23
C THR A 58 14.12 5.99 -6.81
N ASN A 59 13.37 6.83 -6.11
CA ASN A 59 12.73 6.45 -4.86
C ASN A 59 11.43 5.72 -5.16
N CYS A 60 11.31 4.48 -4.66
CA CYS A 60 10.10 3.67 -4.75
C CYS A 60 9.44 3.60 -3.36
N LYS A 61 8.19 4.03 -3.27
CA LYS A 61 7.41 3.98 -2.03
C LYS A 61 6.52 2.74 -2.00
N PHE A 62 6.52 2.02 -0.88
CA PHE A 62 5.75 0.80 -0.70
C PHE A 62 4.88 0.85 0.54
N ILE A 63 3.77 0.11 0.50
CA ILE A 63 3.18 -0.48 1.69
C ILE A 63 3.76 -1.88 1.83
N ALA A 64 4.30 -2.20 3.00
CA ALA A 64 4.89 -3.49 3.32
C ALA A 64 4.33 -4.07 4.62
N LEU A 65 4.30 -5.40 4.69
CA LEU A 65 4.11 -6.13 5.93
C LEU A 65 5.47 -6.26 6.61
N LYS A 66 5.61 -5.68 7.80
CA LYS A 66 6.73 -5.87 8.71
C LYS A 66 6.36 -6.96 9.72
N THR A 67 7.24 -7.93 9.92
CA THR A 67 7.09 -8.97 10.95
C THR A 67 8.32 -8.96 11.84
N ILE A 68 8.16 -8.62 13.13
CA ILE A 68 9.27 -8.62 14.08
C ILE A 68 9.77 -10.06 14.26
N MET A 69 11.09 -10.25 14.18
CA MET A 69 11.73 -11.58 14.31
C MET A 69 11.99 -11.92 15.78
N ASN A 70 10.95 -11.88 16.60
CA ASN A 70 10.96 -12.29 18.00
C ASN A 70 9.88 -13.37 18.24
N ARG A 71 9.67 -13.75 19.51
CA ARG A 71 8.68 -14.79 19.86
C ARG A 71 7.23 -14.40 19.54
N SER A 72 6.88 -13.12 19.61
CA SER A 72 5.51 -12.65 19.32
C SER A 72 5.22 -12.55 17.82
N GLN A 73 6.25 -12.56 16.95
CA GLN A 73 6.06 -12.40 15.49
C GLN A 73 5.13 -11.24 15.12
N LEU A 74 5.18 -10.16 15.91
CA LEU A 74 4.23 -9.08 15.86
C LEU A 74 4.30 -8.39 14.49
N LYS A 75 3.13 -8.21 13.88
CA LYS A 75 2.98 -7.69 12.53
C LYS A 75 2.65 -6.20 12.55
N SER A 76 3.14 -5.51 11.54
CA SER A 76 2.75 -4.15 11.24
C SER A 76 2.61 -3.91 9.75
N LEU A 77 1.70 -3.02 9.36
CA LEU A 77 1.70 -2.42 8.03
C LEU A 77 2.51 -1.13 8.11
N VAL A 78 3.52 -1.04 7.24
CA VAL A 78 4.42 0.12 7.19
C VAL A 78 4.41 0.74 5.81
N GLU A 79 4.56 2.06 5.75
CA GLU A 79 5.10 2.73 4.58
C GLU A 79 6.63 2.63 4.65
N ILE A 80 7.28 2.32 3.52
CA ILE A 80 8.74 2.27 3.41
C ILE A 80 9.17 2.83 2.05
N VAL A 81 10.28 3.57 2.03
CA VAL A 81 10.87 4.08 0.79
C VAL A 81 12.21 3.41 0.53
N ILE A 82 12.33 2.81 -0.65
CA ILE A 82 13.58 2.23 -1.15
C ILE A 82 14.14 3.14 -2.22
N HIS A 83 15.39 3.57 -2.06
CA HIS A 83 16.14 4.24 -3.10
C HIS A 83 16.80 3.19 -4.01
N VAL A 84 16.57 3.33 -5.31
CA VAL A 84 17.19 2.53 -6.37
C VAL A 84 18.16 3.43 -7.13
N PRO A 85 19.49 3.27 -6.95
CA PRO A 85 20.50 4.07 -7.63
C PRO A 85 20.45 3.92 -9.15
N LEU A 86 21.14 4.82 -9.86
CA LEU A 86 21.28 4.66 -11.31
C LEU A 86 22.14 3.41 -11.62
N PRO A 87 21.83 2.66 -12.69
CA PRO A 87 22.61 1.47 -13.05
C PRO A 87 24.12 1.72 -13.24
N THR A 88 24.50 2.96 -13.57
CA THR A 88 25.87 3.41 -13.78
C THR A 88 26.69 3.54 -12.49
N GLU A 89 26.05 3.72 -11.34
CA GLU A 89 26.71 4.03 -10.07
C GLU A 89 27.23 2.78 -9.35
N LYS A 90 26.77 1.59 -9.75
CA LYS A 90 27.12 0.29 -9.10
C LYS A 90 26.81 0.24 -7.60
N GLU A 91 26.01 1.16 -7.10
CA GLU A 91 25.51 1.17 -5.73
C GLU A 91 24.34 0.19 -5.58
N LYS A 92 24.14 -0.29 -4.34
CA LYS A 92 23.01 -1.18 -4.03
C LYS A 92 21.78 -0.35 -3.67
N PRO A 93 20.57 -0.89 -3.92
CA PRO A 93 19.35 -0.31 -3.37
C PRO A 93 19.41 -0.23 -1.85
N VAL A 94 18.91 0.87 -1.28
CA VAL A 94 18.93 1.13 0.16
C VAL A 94 17.57 1.58 0.67
N VAL A 95 17.27 1.27 1.92
CA VAL A 95 16.13 1.85 2.63
C VAL A 95 16.50 3.30 2.96
N MET A 96 15.65 4.25 2.55
CA MET A 96 15.87 5.64 2.89
C MET A 96 15.77 5.82 4.40
N SER A 97 16.72 6.54 5.00
CA SER A 97 16.71 6.86 6.44
C SER A 97 15.38 7.47 6.86
N ASP A 98 14.87 7.04 8.01
CA ASP A 98 13.62 7.51 8.62
C ASP A 98 12.36 7.37 7.74
N SER A 99 12.43 6.55 6.67
CA SER A 99 11.30 6.36 5.77
C SER A 99 10.31 5.27 6.20
N ILE A 100 10.66 4.46 7.21
CA ILE A 100 9.77 3.43 7.73
C ILE A 100 8.78 4.09 8.68
N LYS A 101 7.54 4.24 8.21
CA LYS A 101 6.43 4.78 8.99
C LYS A 101 5.43 3.68 9.31
N GLU A 102 5.21 3.45 10.60
CA GLU A 102 4.14 2.55 11.07
C GLU A 102 2.77 3.15 10.71
N LEU A 103 1.94 2.36 10.02
CA LEU A 103 0.55 2.71 9.67
C LEU A 103 -0.43 2.01 10.59
N MET A 104 -0.11 0.77 10.95
CA MET A 104 -0.90 -0.08 11.82
C MET A 104 0.01 -1.15 12.42
N THR A 105 -0.23 -1.46 13.69
CA THR A 105 0.44 -2.54 14.41
C THR A 105 -0.61 -3.50 14.96
N GLU A 106 -0.42 -4.79 14.73
CA GLU A 106 -1.21 -5.85 15.37
C GLU A 106 -0.80 -5.93 16.83
N TYR A 107 -1.78 -5.95 17.74
CA TYR A 107 -1.54 -6.16 19.16
C TYR A 107 -2.11 -7.52 19.56
N GLU A 108 -1.23 -8.41 20.00
CA GLU A 108 -1.64 -9.61 20.74
C GLU A 108 -2.23 -9.11 22.07
N ASP A 109 -3.41 -9.61 22.46
CA ASP A 109 -4.09 -9.34 23.73
C ASP A 109 -4.96 -8.07 23.85
N ILE A 110 -5.36 -7.42 22.75
CA ILE A 110 -6.42 -6.41 22.78
C ILE A 110 -7.71 -7.00 22.21
N ASP A 111 -8.69 -7.26 23.07
CA ASP A 111 -10.04 -7.59 22.64
C ASP A 111 -10.60 -6.50 21.72
N GLY A 112 -10.98 -6.91 20.51
CA GLY A 112 -11.41 -5.98 19.47
C GLY A 112 -10.27 -5.20 18.80
N GLY A 113 -9.02 -5.64 18.90
CA GLY A 113 -7.90 -5.12 18.12
C GLY A 113 -7.98 -5.48 16.62
N TRP A 114 -7.22 -4.76 15.80
CA TRP A 114 -7.04 -5.11 14.39
C TRP A 114 -6.04 -6.25 14.25
N SER A 115 -6.41 -7.28 13.49
CA SER A 115 -5.52 -8.36 13.06
C SER A 115 -5.12 -8.15 11.60
N ILE A 116 -3.81 -8.15 11.33
CA ILE A 116 -3.27 -7.85 10.00
C ILE A 116 -3.36 -9.10 9.11
N VAL A 117 -3.98 -8.92 7.95
CA VAL A 117 -4.14 -9.96 6.91
C VAL A 117 -3.11 -9.78 5.81
N GLY A 118 -2.99 -8.57 5.24
CA GLY A 118 -1.98 -8.23 4.23
C GLY A 118 -2.02 -9.10 2.96
N SER A 119 -3.21 -9.39 2.42
CA SER A 119 -3.37 -10.32 1.29
C SER A 119 -4.29 -9.78 0.20
N THR A 120 -3.94 -10.09 -1.06
CA THR A 120 -4.75 -9.83 -2.27
C THR A 120 -5.88 -10.86 -2.46
N CYS A 121 -5.81 -12.03 -1.81
CA CYS A 121 -6.58 -13.22 -2.20
C CYS A 121 -7.55 -13.74 -1.13
N SER A 122 -7.90 -12.92 -0.13
CA SER A 122 -8.80 -13.33 0.95
C SER A 122 -9.75 -12.21 1.33
N TYR A 123 -10.45 -11.64 0.35
CA TYR A 123 -11.69 -10.95 0.69
C TYR A 123 -12.69 -12.03 1.11
N PRO A 124 -13.33 -11.92 2.29
CA PRO A 124 -14.51 -12.71 2.56
C PRO A 124 -15.46 -12.59 1.37
N GLN A 125 -16.11 -13.68 0.96
CA GLN A 125 -16.95 -13.72 -0.26
C GLN A 125 -17.97 -12.57 -0.33
N ARG A 126 -18.45 -12.09 0.82
CA ARG A 126 -19.35 -10.93 0.90
C ARG A 126 -18.65 -9.59 0.73
N VAL A 127 -17.44 -9.39 1.25
CA VAL A 127 -16.65 -8.18 0.93
C VAL A 127 -16.38 -8.09 -0.57
N ALA A 128 -16.17 -9.24 -1.22
CA ALA A 128 -16.04 -9.32 -2.67
C ALA A 128 -17.27 -8.79 -3.43
N SER A 129 -18.49 -8.98 -2.89
CA SER A 129 -19.72 -8.47 -3.52
C SER A 129 -19.92 -6.96 -3.37
N ALA A 130 -19.25 -6.32 -2.41
CA ALA A 130 -19.23 -4.86 -2.27
C ALA A 130 -18.19 -4.19 -3.19
N LEU A 131 -17.19 -4.93 -3.70
CA LEU A 131 -16.13 -4.39 -4.57
C LEU A 131 -16.65 -3.67 -5.84
N PRO A 132 -17.69 -4.15 -6.53
CA PRO A 132 -18.26 -3.43 -7.67
C PRO A 132 -18.82 -2.05 -7.30
N LEU A 133 -19.36 -1.88 -6.09
CA LEU A 133 -19.86 -0.57 -5.63
C LEU A 133 -18.72 0.43 -5.43
N PHE A 134 -17.59 -0.03 -4.88
CA PHE A 134 -16.38 0.78 -4.76
C PHE A 134 -15.83 1.18 -6.13
N ALA A 135 -15.80 0.24 -7.08
CA ALA A 135 -15.36 0.53 -8.45
C ALA A 135 -16.21 1.62 -9.10
N ARG A 136 -17.53 1.58 -8.92
CA ARG A 136 -18.45 2.63 -9.40
C ARG A 136 -18.21 3.98 -8.73
N ALA A 137 -17.74 3.99 -7.48
CA ALA A 137 -17.38 5.19 -6.74
C ALA A 137 -15.94 5.67 -7.01
N GLY A 138 -15.22 5.05 -7.96
CA GLY A 138 -13.86 5.45 -8.35
C GLY A 138 -12.75 4.83 -7.50
N TYR A 139 -13.06 3.81 -6.69
CA TYR A 139 -12.09 3.08 -5.87
C TYR A 139 -11.82 1.69 -6.45
N THR A 140 -10.55 1.35 -6.66
CA THR A 140 -10.11 0.02 -7.08
C THR A 140 -9.45 -0.71 -5.90
N PRO A 141 -10.09 -1.75 -5.33
CA PRO A 141 -9.51 -2.54 -4.23
C PRO A 141 -8.18 -3.17 -4.61
N LEU A 142 -7.23 -3.16 -3.68
CA LEU A 142 -5.88 -3.71 -3.85
C LEU A 142 -5.65 -4.91 -2.93
N ILE A 143 -5.82 -4.73 -1.62
CA ILE A 143 -5.65 -5.78 -0.60
C ILE A 143 -6.70 -5.69 0.50
N CYS A 144 -6.96 -6.80 1.17
CA CYS A 144 -7.51 -6.80 2.52
C CYS A 144 -6.32 -6.59 3.48
N ALA A 145 -6.25 -5.41 4.08
CA ALA A 145 -5.13 -5.00 4.92
C ALA A 145 -5.24 -5.63 6.31
N ALA A 146 -6.41 -5.51 6.94
CA ALA A 146 -6.67 -6.01 8.29
C ALA A 146 -8.15 -6.31 8.53
N GLN A 147 -8.44 -7.03 9.60
CA GLN A 147 -9.78 -7.34 10.09
C GLN A 147 -9.89 -7.08 11.59
N GLN A 148 -11.09 -6.82 12.09
CA GLN A 148 -11.32 -6.56 13.51
C GLN A 148 -12.68 -7.14 13.92
N ILE A 149 -12.69 -7.93 15.01
CA ILE A 149 -13.93 -8.49 15.57
C ILE A 149 -14.59 -7.42 16.45
N VAL A 150 -15.87 -7.15 16.20
CA VAL A 150 -16.71 -6.22 16.97
C VAL A 150 -18.08 -6.89 17.23
N ALA A 151 -19.18 -6.14 17.33
CA ALA A 151 -20.55 -6.69 17.24
C ALA A 151 -20.89 -7.12 15.78
N GLY A 152 -20.01 -7.92 15.17
CA GLY A 152 -19.87 -8.10 13.73
C GLY A 152 -18.40 -8.15 13.36
N MET A 153 -18.04 -7.69 12.17
CA MET A 153 -16.65 -7.66 11.71
C MET A 153 -16.35 -6.40 10.91
N ASN A 154 -15.24 -5.74 11.21
CA ASN A 154 -14.69 -4.68 10.38
C ASN A 154 -13.61 -5.25 9.46
N PHE A 155 -13.58 -4.80 8.22
CA PHE A 155 -12.55 -5.11 7.22
C PHE A 155 -11.91 -3.82 6.74
N MET A 156 -10.60 -3.74 6.81
CA MET A 156 -9.82 -2.63 6.26
C MET A 156 -9.33 -3.00 4.88
N ILE A 157 -9.77 -2.25 3.87
CA ILE A 157 -9.46 -2.48 2.47
C ILE A 157 -8.61 -1.32 1.98
N TYR A 158 -7.41 -1.59 1.49
CA TYR A 158 -6.65 -0.57 0.78
C TYR A 158 -7.08 -0.54 -0.67
N CYS A 159 -7.42 0.64 -1.16
CA CYS A 159 -7.90 0.87 -2.51
C CYS A 159 -7.04 1.95 -3.17
N SER A 160 -6.74 1.81 -4.46
CA SER A 160 -6.38 2.99 -5.25
C SER A 160 -7.65 3.77 -5.57
N ASN A 161 -7.54 5.08 -5.70
CA ASN A 161 -8.64 5.91 -6.18
C ASN A 161 -8.15 6.87 -7.26
N VAL A 162 -9.08 7.35 -8.06
CA VAL A 162 -8.87 8.41 -9.02
C VAL A 162 -9.62 9.65 -8.53
N ASP A 163 -8.96 10.81 -8.52
CA ASP A 163 -9.59 12.07 -8.16
C ASP A 163 -10.67 12.40 -9.19
N ILE A 164 -11.90 12.64 -8.73
CA ILE A 164 -13.07 12.90 -9.58
C ILE A 164 -12.86 14.19 -10.39
N LEU A 165 -12.16 15.17 -9.82
CA LEU A 165 -11.89 16.45 -10.46
C LEU A 165 -10.62 16.40 -11.33
N ASN A 166 -9.74 15.42 -11.10
CA ASN A 166 -8.53 15.23 -11.88
C ASN A 166 -8.22 13.74 -12.11
N PRO A 167 -8.69 13.14 -13.23
CA PRO A 167 -8.49 11.72 -13.52
C PRO A 167 -7.03 11.25 -13.59
N ASN A 168 -6.07 12.17 -13.71
CA ASN A 168 -4.65 11.88 -13.71
C ASN A 168 -4.05 11.81 -12.31
N LYS A 169 -4.78 12.28 -11.30
CA LYS A 169 -4.37 12.22 -9.90
C LYS A 169 -4.93 10.96 -9.26
N ARG A 170 -4.02 10.07 -8.88
CA ARG A 170 -4.32 8.84 -8.15
C ARG A 170 -3.94 9.00 -6.69
N GLY A 171 -4.64 8.28 -5.82
CA GLY A 171 -4.33 8.19 -4.40
C GLY A 171 -4.38 6.75 -3.92
N LEU A 172 -3.98 6.59 -2.66
CA LEU A 172 -4.17 5.36 -1.89
C LEU A 172 -5.06 5.70 -0.69
N VAL A 173 -6.17 4.97 -0.56
CA VAL A 173 -7.11 5.13 0.54
C VAL A 173 -7.28 3.84 1.32
N SER A 174 -7.60 3.98 2.60
CA SER A 174 -8.10 2.91 3.45
C SER A 174 -9.62 3.05 3.56
N ILE A 175 -10.35 1.97 3.29
CA ILE A 175 -11.80 1.90 3.46
C ILE A 175 -12.10 0.84 4.52
N THR A 176 -12.79 1.24 5.58
CA THR A 176 -13.30 0.31 6.60
C THR A 176 -14.74 -0.06 6.29
N ILE A 177 -14.97 -1.35 6.07
CA ILE A 177 -16.28 -1.95 5.83
C ILE A 177 -16.71 -2.70 7.08
N TYR A 178 -17.88 -2.37 7.61
CA TYR A 178 -18.50 -3.09 8.71
C TYR A 178 -19.49 -4.13 8.17
N GLN A 179 -19.39 -5.36 8.64
CA GLN A 179 -20.35 -6.43 8.45
C GLN A 179 -21.08 -6.70 9.78
N ASN A 180 -22.39 -6.53 9.80
CA ASN A 180 -23.18 -6.82 11.00
C ASN A 180 -23.45 -8.33 11.16
N LEU A 181 -24.08 -8.73 12.27
CA LEU A 181 -24.42 -10.13 12.57
C LEU A 181 -25.45 -10.75 11.59
N LYS A 182 -26.16 -9.94 10.80
CA LYS A 182 -27.05 -10.39 9.70
C LYS A 182 -26.32 -10.47 8.36
N GLU A 183 -25.01 -10.25 8.36
CA GLU A 183 -24.13 -10.25 7.21
C GLU A 183 -24.41 -9.15 6.17
N GLU A 184 -25.00 -8.03 6.62
CA GLU A 184 -25.17 -6.79 5.84
C GLU A 184 -23.91 -5.94 5.94
N LEU A 185 -23.56 -5.24 4.84
CA LEU A 185 -22.32 -4.48 4.71
C LEU A 185 -22.57 -2.96 4.70
N PHE A 186 -21.74 -2.24 5.44
CA PHE A 186 -21.79 -0.78 5.56
C PHE A 186 -20.39 -0.19 5.42
N ILE A 187 -20.26 0.92 4.71
CA ILE A 187 -19.02 1.71 4.76
C ILE A 187 -19.03 2.47 6.08
N ASN A 188 -18.03 2.21 6.92
CA ASN A 188 -17.90 2.87 8.21
C ASN A 188 -16.96 4.07 8.11
N ARG A 189 -15.85 3.93 7.37
CA ARG A 189 -14.83 4.98 7.26
C ARG A 189 -14.08 4.94 5.93
N ILE A 190 -13.66 6.10 5.46
CA ILE A 190 -12.69 6.27 4.36
C ILE A 190 -11.60 7.22 4.86
N GLU A 191 -10.34 6.82 4.73
CA GLU A 191 -9.17 7.60 5.12
C GLU A 191 -8.19 7.69 3.94
N ASN A 192 -7.67 8.89 3.68
CA ASN A 192 -6.59 9.05 2.71
C ASN A 192 -5.27 8.63 3.37
N LEU A 193 -4.58 7.68 2.74
CA LEU A 193 -3.23 7.31 3.16
C LEU A 193 -2.21 8.20 2.46
N LEU A 194 -2.37 8.40 1.13
CA LEU A 194 -1.49 9.19 0.27
C LEU A 194 -2.23 9.77 -0.95
#